data_AF-A0A496Q5L9-F1
#
_entry.id   AF-A0A496Q5L9-F1
#
_cell.length_a   1.000
_cell.length_b   1.000
_cell.length_c   1.000
_cell.angle_alpha   90.00
_cell.angle_beta   90.00
_cell.angle_gamma   90.00
#
_symmetry.space_group_name_H-M   'P 1'
#
loop_
_entity.id
_entity.type
_entity.pdbx_description
1 polymer ?
#
loop_
_entity_poly.entity_id
_entity_poly.type
_entity_poly.pdbx_seq_one_letter_code
_entity_poly.pdbx_strand_id
1 'polypeptide(L)'
;MIKLLFTLMIGYRLVAQYEFPLYPVHPDLPKPDPSAGEKAFGYWLGTGEGDLDFGPNNIVVDSKGNIIVCDPVSWHFKVIRDGKIVRTVNMPRYICLLRSATAIDDEDNIYLLDCNDRLVVMRLTEDSLVMLYDMYEEKVGLHSLHPERFIIINGKVYITTKTSLDLTSSREDLVSLEGNKFLFHSGDSLKKELKEKWNIQHIRPIWCVFRIEGDDVYYLKGYRLIARVRKGKGVIDSLVEGSGIFSEGMAGGLFSCPVFADKKGRIYVVDGDFDWNTKTGKVFIRIYEPEKED
;
A
#
# COMPACT_ATOMS: atom_id res chain seq x y z
N MET A 1 -3.90 -1.51 34.57
CA MET A 1 -3.08 -2.69 34.20
C MET A 1 -2.48 -2.42 32.84
N ILE A 2 -1.25 -1.92 32.81
CA ILE A 2 -0.57 -1.45 31.60
C ILE A 2 -0.04 -2.68 30.86
N LYS A 3 -0.66 -3.04 29.73
CA LYS A 3 -0.07 -4.00 28.78
C LYS A 3 1.00 -3.25 27.97
N LEU A 4 2.19 -3.10 28.54
CA LEU A 4 3.38 -2.89 27.73
C LEU A 4 3.70 -4.24 27.07
N LEU A 5 3.16 -4.47 25.87
CA LEU A 5 3.84 -5.34 24.92
C LEU A 5 5.03 -4.52 24.40
N PHE A 6 6.21 -4.71 24.99
CA PHE A 6 7.45 -4.42 24.29
C PHE A 6 7.52 -5.38 23.11
N THR A 7 6.99 -4.97 21.97
CA THR A 7 7.32 -5.62 20.73
C THR A 7 8.75 -5.19 20.41
N LEU A 8 9.66 -6.15 20.37
CA LEU A 8 11.04 -5.95 20.01
C LEU A 8 11.08 -5.33 18.60
N MET A 9 11.28 -4.01 18.49
CA MET A 9 11.64 -3.39 17.23
C MET A 9 13.10 -3.76 16.99
N ILE A 10 13.36 -4.74 16.13
CA ILE A 10 14.72 -5.14 15.78
C ILE A 10 15.06 -4.49 14.46
N GLY A 11 16.12 -3.68 14.45
CA GLY A 11 16.73 -3.23 13.21
C GLY A 11 15.97 -2.15 12.46
N TYR A 12 14.96 -1.51 13.07
CA TYR A 12 14.32 -0.30 12.54
C TYR A 12 14.18 0.76 13.62
N ARG A 13 14.43 2.01 13.24
CA ARG A 13 14.20 3.20 14.07
C ARG A 13 13.23 4.17 13.41
N LEU A 14 12.34 4.78 14.19
CA LEU A 14 11.47 5.86 13.72
C LEU A 14 12.32 7.11 13.45
N VAL A 15 12.23 7.67 12.24
CA VAL A 15 12.98 8.88 11.85
C VAL A 15 12.10 10.07 11.55
N ALA A 16 10.82 9.86 11.25
CA ALA A 16 9.84 10.92 11.09
C ALA A 16 8.41 10.42 11.37
N GLN A 17 7.57 11.31 11.89
CA GLN A 17 6.13 11.15 11.96
C GLN A 17 5.49 12.44 11.47
N TYR A 18 4.66 12.34 10.43
CA TYR A 18 3.86 13.46 9.94
C TYR A 18 2.41 13.22 10.31
N GLU A 19 1.75 14.22 10.89
CA GLU A 19 0.36 14.15 11.32
C GLU A 19 -0.50 15.08 10.48
N PHE A 20 -1.66 14.58 10.07
CA PHE A 20 -2.64 15.31 9.29
C PHE A 20 -3.99 15.22 10.00
N PRO A 21 -4.69 16.36 10.18
CA PRO A 21 -6.01 16.35 10.78
C PRO A 21 -6.98 15.59 9.89
N LEU A 22 -7.76 14.70 10.50
CA LEU A 22 -8.89 14.08 9.84
C LEU A 22 -10.13 14.92 10.17
N TYR A 23 -10.65 15.62 9.16
CA TYR A 23 -11.83 16.48 9.29
C TYR A 23 -13.09 15.64 9.48
N PRO A 24 -14.13 16.19 10.13
CA PRO A 24 -15.24 15.39 10.62
C PRO A 24 -15.91 14.63 9.49
N VAL A 25 -16.03 13.33 9.72
CA VAL A 25 -16.87 12.41 8.98
C VAL A 25 -18.28 12.97 8.85
N HIS A 26 -18.92 12.74 7.70
CA HIS A 26 -20.32 13.09 7.47
C HIS A 26 -21.17 12.72 8.72
N PRO A 27 -22.00 13.64 9.26
CA PRO A 27 -22.65 13.47 10.57
C PRO A 27 -23.54 12.23 10.67
N ASP A 28 -23.99 11.70 9.53
CA ASP A 28 -24.90 10.56 9.42
C ASP A 28 -24.22 9.18 9.28
N LEU A 29 -22.89 9.06 9.41
CA LEU A 29 -22.28 7.73 9.45
C LEU A 29 -22.72 6.97 10.72
N PRO A 30 -23.23 5.73 10.59
CA PRO A 30 -23.61 4.92 11.74
C PRO A 30 -22.38 4.62 12.61
N LYS A 31 -22.56 4.62 13.94
CA LYS A 31 -21.55 4.07 14.85
C LYS A 31 -21.29 2.60 14.45
N PRO A 32 -20.03 2.14 14.39
CA PRO A 32 -19.75 0.73 14.10
C PRO A 32 -20.44 -0.19 15.12
N ASP A 33 -20.85 -1.37 14.66
CA ASP A 33 -21.44 -2.41 15.51
C ASP A 33 -20.43 -2.86 16.59
N PRO A 34 -20.74 -2.70 17.89
CA PRO A 34 -19.85 -3.12 18.99
C PRO A 34 -19.51 -4.62 18.99
N SER A 35 -20.35 -5.46 18.37
CA SER A 35 -20.17 -6.92 18.30
C SER A 35 -19.17 -7.37 17.22
N ALA A 36 -18.80 -6.48 16.29
CA ALA A 36 -17.71 -6.70 15.33
C ALA A 36 -16.31 -6.47 15.94
N GLY A 37 -16.24 -6.13 17.24
CA GLY A 37 -15.12 -5.38 17.82
C GLY A 37 -15.12 -3.94 17.28
N GLU A 38 -14.20 -3.09 17.70
CA GLU A 38 -13.99 -1.76 17.10
C GLU A 38 -13.49 -1.83 15.62
N LYS A 39 -13.89 -2.87 14.87
CA LYS A 39 -13.36 -3.27 13.56
C LYS A 39 -14.41 -3.01 12.48
N ALA A 40 -14.39 -1.82 11.87
CA ALA A 40 -14.84 -1.64 10.49
C ALA A 40 -14.72 -0.18 10.03
N PHE A 41 -13.55 0.27 9.55
CA PHE A 41 -13.48 1.47 8.71
C PHE A 41 -12.42 1.30 7.60
N GLY A 42 -12.89 1.10 6.37
CA GLY A 42 -12.04 1.05 5.17
C GLY A 42 -12.16 2.27 4.25
N TYR A 43 -13.08 3.20 4.55
CA TYR A 43 -13.36 4.33 3.68
C TYR A 43 -13.65 5.54 4.55
N TRP A 44 -12.60 6.26 4.93
CA TRP A 44 -12.76 7.62 5.44
C TRP A 44 -13.22 8.48 4.27
N LEU A 45 -14.53 8.64 4.13
CA LEU A 45 -15.12 9.70 3.34
C LEU A 45 -15.11 10.95 4.23
N GLY A 46 -13.96 11.64 4.25
CA GLY A 46 -13.96 13.05 4.63
C GLY A 46 -14.91 13.82 3.72
N THR A 47 -15.34 15.01 4.13
CA THR A 47 -16.24 15.86 3.32
C THR A 47 -15.53 16.54 2.15
N GLY A 48 -14.25 16.24 1.89
CA GLY A 48 -13.44 16.85 0.82
C GLY A 48 -12.74 18.15 1.22
N GLU A 49 -12.86 18.56 2.49
CA GLU A 49 -12.28 19.79 3.02
C GLU A 49 -10.99 19.55 3.84
N GLY A 50 -10.53 18.29 3.94
CA GLY A 50 -9.34 17.93 4.72
C GLY A 50 -8.03 17.97 3.96
N ASP A 51 -6.94 18.17 4.72
CA ASP A 51 -5.57 18.12 4.18
C ASP A 51 -5.28 16.76 3.55
N LEU A 52 -5.84 15.68 4.09
CA LEU A 52 -5.73 14.31 3.57
C LEU A 52 -7.04 13.54 3.81
N ASP A 53 -7.83 13.32 2.75
CA ASP A 53 -9.12 12.64 2.81
C ASP A 53 -9.01 11.28 2.08
N PHE A 54 -8.16 10.36 2.54
CA PHE A 54 -7.88 9.12 1.83
C PHE A 54 -8.26 7.83 2.55
N GLY A 55 -8.66 6.83 1.75
CA GLY A 55 -8.61 5.42 2.11
C GLY A 55 -7.18 4.88 1.98
N PRO A 56 -6.75 3.95 2.84
CA PRO A 56 -5.35 3.61 3.12
C PRO A 56 -4.41 3.29 1.93
N ASN A 57 -4.90 2.95 0.74
CA ASN A 57 -4.16 2.15 -0.24
C ASN A 57 -3.35 2.91 -1.31
N ASN A 58 -3.22 4.23 -1.17
CA ASN A 58 -2.89 5.10 -2.29
C ASN A 58 -1.68 6.02 -2.03
N ILE A 59 -0.61 5.47 -1.46
CA ILE A 59 0.59 6.23 -1.13
C ILE A 59 1.82 5.57 -1.74
N VAL A 60 2.64 6.39 -2.40
CA VAL A 60 3.92 5.99 -2.97
C VAL A 60 5.00 7.01 -2.62
N VAL A 61 6.27 6.64 -2.76
CA VAL A 61 7.40 7.55 -2.55
C VAL A 61 8.30 7.58 -3.77
N ASP A 62 8.51 8.78 -4.31
CA ASP A 62 9.36 8.98 -5.47
C ASP A 62 10.86 8.88 -5.13
N SER A 63 11.69 8.87 -6.16
CA SER A 63 13.14 8.79 -6.09
C SER A 63 13.78 9.94 -5.30
N LYS A 64 13.08 11.08 -5.17
CA LYS A 64 13.49 12.27 -4.40
C LYS A 64 13.06 12.18 -2.94
N GLY A 65 12.27 11.18 -2.55
CA GLY A 65 11.75 11.00 -1.20
C GLY A 65 10.47 11.79 -0.91
N ASN A 66 9.80 12.31 -1.93
CA ASN A 66 8.48 12.92 -1.76
C ASN A 66 7.45 11.81 -1.56
N ILE A 67 6.54 12.01 -0.61
CA ILE A 67 5.40 11.12 -0.40
C ILE A 67 4.28 11.62 -1.31
N ILE A 68 3.80 10.78 -2.22
CA ILE A 68 2.72 11.09 -3.14
C ILE A 68 1.48 10.35 -2.64
N VAL A 69 0.45 11.10 -2.29
CA VAL A 69 -0.84 10.58 -1.86
C VAL A 69 -1.83 10.75 -3.01
N CYS A 70 -2.48 9.66 -3.40
CA CYS A 70 -3.57 9.65 -4.37
C CYS A 70 -4.91 9.64 -3.62
N ASP A 71 -5.48 10.83 -3.46
CA ASP A 71 -6.59 11.10 -2.54
C ASP A 71 -7.95 10.79 -3.23
N PRO A 72 -8.65 9.71 -2.82
CA PRO A 72 -9.90 9.25 -3.43
C PRO A 72 -11.09 10.19 -3.23
N VAL A 73 -11.09 11.02 -2.20
CA VAL A 73 -12.22 11.90 -1.88
C VAL A 73 -12.08 13.23 -2.60
N SER A 74 -10.87 13.79 -2.58
CA SER A 74 -10.60 15.08 -3.23
C SER A 74 -10.29 14.96 -4.71
N TRP A 75 -9.99 13.76 -5.23
CA TRP A 75 -9.60 13.53 -6.63
C TRP A 75 -8.31 14.26 -7.02
N HIS A 76 -7.35 14.31 -6.10
CA HIS A 76 -6.04 14.93 -6.32
C HIS A 76 -4.91 13.97 -5.98
N PHE A 77 -3.78 14.15 -6.67
CA PHE A 77 -2.48 13.80 -6.12
C PHE A 77 -2.01 14.92 -5.20
N LYS A 78 -1.62 14.58 -3.97
CA LYS A 78 -1.01 15.49 -3.01
C LYS A 78 0.44 15.06 -2.81
N VAL A 79 1.38 15.98 -3.01
CA VAL A 79 2.81 15.75 -2.80
C VAL A 79 3.18 16.31 -1.44
N ILE A 80 3.67 15.44 -0.57
CA ILE A 80 4.13 15.77 0.77
C ILE A 80 5.66 15.73 0.78
N ARG A 81 6.25 16.82 1.29
CA ARG A 81 7.68 16.96 1.57
C ARG A 81 7.84 17.58 2.94
N ASP A 82 8.67 16.96 3.78
CA ASP A 82 8.94 17.43 5.15
C ASP A 82 7.65 17.70 5.97
N GLY A 83 6.67 16.80 5.83
CA GLY A 83 5.38 16.89 6.53
C GLY A 83 4.41 17.94 6.00
N LYS A 84 4.73 18.61 4.88
CA LYS A 84 3.87 19.64 4.27
C LYS A 84 3.41 19.22 2.89
N ILE A 85 2.14 19.50 2.57
CA ILE A 85 1.64 19.42 1.20
C ILE A 85 2.25 20.57 0.41
N VAL A 86 3.19 20.25 -0.47
CA VAL A 86 3.90 21.23 -1.31
C VAL A 86 3.26 21.38 -2.69
N ARG A 87 2.37 20.45 -3.06
CA ARG A 87 1.70 20.46 -4.36
C ARG A 87 0.43 19.63 -4.33
N THR A 88 -0.57 20.11 -5.07
CA THR A 88 -1.82 19.40 -5.34
C THR A 88 -2.05 19.39 -6.85
N VAL A 89 -2.32 18.22 -7.43
CA VAL A 89 -2.53 18.04 -8.87
C VAL A 89 -3.84 17.30 -9.11
N ASN A 90 -4.67 17.82 -10.00
CA ASN A 90 -5.93 17.20 -10.38
C ASN A 90 -5.70 15.83 -11.01
N MET A 91 -6.49 14.85 -10.58
CA MET A 91 -6.58 13.57 -11.27
C MET A 91 -7.66 13.59 -12.37
N PRO A 92 -7.53 12.73 -13.39
CA PRO A 92 -8.64 12.47 -14.30
C PRO A 92 -9.89 11.98 -13.56
N ARG A 93 -11.03 12.68 -13.74
CA ARG A 93 -12.30 12.42 -13.03
C ARG A 93 -12.99 11.10 -13.37
N TYR A 94 -12.43 10.30 -14.27
CA TYR A 94 -12.97 8.98 -14.61
C TYR A 94 -12.30 7.84 -13.83
N ILE A 95 -11.26 8.12 -13.04
CA ILE A 95 -10.53 7.11 -12.26
C ILE A 95 -11.24 6.91 -10.91
N CYS A 96 -11.65 5.68 -10.60
CA CYS A 96 -12.35 5.36 -9.36
C CYS A 96 -11.41 4.82 -8.28
N LEU A 97 -11.21 5.56 -7.19
CA LEU A 97 -10.18 5.23 -6.20
C LEU A 97 -10.67 4.50 -4.95
N LEU A 98 -11.97 4.18 -4.84
CA LEU A 98 -12.51 3.55 -3.63
C LEU A 98 -11.77 2.26 -3.28
N ARG A 99 -11.57 1.34 -4.23
CA ARG A 99 -10.76 0.12 -4.07
C ARG A 99 -9.57 0.13 -5.01
N SER A 100 -8.68 1.10 -4.83
CA SER A 100 -7.51 1.24 -5.68
C SER A 100 -6.23 0.75 -5.01
N ALA A 101 -5.23 0.47 -5.83
CA ALA A 101 -3.86 0.25 -5.40
C ALA A 101 -2.95 1.21 -6.16
N THR A 102 -1.83 1.59 -5.55
CA THR A 102 -0.79 2.38 -6.19
C THR A 102 0.59 1.78 -5.99
N ALA A 103 1.46 1.91 -6.99
CA ALA A 103 2.89 1.61 -6.88
C ALA A 103 3.69 2.61 -7.71
N ILE A 104 5.01 2.62 -7.48
CA ILE A 104 5.94 3.47 -8.22
C ILE A 104 7.14 2.63 -8.62
N ASP A 105 7.59 2.79 -9.87
CA ASP A 105 8.81 2.17 -10.37
C ASP A 105 10.04 3.08 -10.16
N ASP A 106 11.22 2.59 -10.52
CA ASP A 106 12.47 3.34 -10.35
C ASP A 106 12.62 4.56 -11.29
N GLU A 107 11.74 4.69 -12.28
CA GLU A 107 11.66 5.86 -13.17
C GLU A 107 10.63 6.90 -12.68
N ASP A 108 10.09 6.73 -11.47
CA ASP A 108 9.02 7.53 -10.90
C ASP A 108 7.69 7.45 -11.71
N ASN A 109 7.47 6.35 -12.44
CA ASN A 109 6.16 6.07 -13.01
C ASN A 109 5.24 5.54 -11.92
N ILE A 110 4.12 6.22 -11.75
CA ILE A 110 3.05 5.88 -10.83
C ILE A 110 2.09 4.95 -11.54
N TYR A 111 2.01 3.71 -11.05
CA TYR A 111 1.04 2.72 -11.46
C TYR A 111 -0.17 2.83 -10.55
N LEU A 112 -1.34 2.94 -11.16
CA LEU A 112 -2.61 3.06 -10.46
C LEU A 112 -3.57 2.02 -11.02
N LEU A 113 -4.09 1.20 -10.13
CA LEU A 113 -5.16 0.26 -10.43
C LEU A 113 -6.43 0.75 -9.76
N ASP A 114 -7.43 1.08 -10.56
CA ASP A 114 -8.69 1.63 -10.06
C ASP A 114 -9.72 0.54 -9.68
N CYS A 115 -10.84 0.94 -9.09
CA CYS A 115 -11.87 0.02 -8.59
C CYS A 115 -12.58 -0.81 -9.68
N ASN A 116 -12.38 -0.45 -10.95
CA ASN A 116 -12.90 -1.12 -12.14
C ASN A 116 -11.83 -2.00 -12.82
N ASP A 117 -10.73 -2.32 -12.14
CA ASP A 117 -9.58 -3.06 -12.69
C ASP A 117 -8.89 -2.34 -13.86
N ARG A 118 -9.02 -1.02 -13.98
CA ARG A 118 -8.31 -0.22 -14.98
C ARG A 118 -6.90 0.10 -14.48
N LEU A 119 -5.89 -0.29 -15.25
CA LEU A 119 -4.52 0.17 -15.04
C LEU A 119 -4.30 1.50 -15.75
N VAL A 120 -3.77 2.45 -15.01
CA VAL A 120 -3.25 3.71 -15.52
C VAL A 120 -1.78 3.83 -15.08
N VAL A 121 -0.91 4.23 -16.00
CA VAL A 121 0.47 4.59 -15.68
C VAL A 121 0.66 6.06 -15.96
N MET A 122 1.16 6.78 -14.96
CA MET A 122 1.34 8.22 -14.98
C MET A 122 2.74 8.58 -14.53
N ARG A 123 3.20 9.78 -14.88
CA ARG A 123 4.40 10.38 -14.31
C ARG A 123 4.08 11.77 -13.82
N LEU A 124 4.49 12.05 -12.59
CA LEU A 124 4.36 13.39 -12.02
C LEU A 124 5.58 14.23 -12.45
N THR A 125 5.37 15.20 -13.33
CA THR A 125 6.40 16.18 -13.73
C THR A 125 6.35 17.39 -12.81
N GLU A 126 7.27 18.35 -12.93
CA GLU A 126 7.23 19.58 -12.12
C GLU A 126 5.92 20.36 -12.29
N ASP A 127 5.40 20.42 -13.53
CA ASP A 127 4.27 21.26 -13.88
C ASP A 127 2.93 20.49 -13.94
N SER A 128 2.95 19.20 -14.26
CA SER A 128 1.72 18.45 -14.53
C SER A 128 1.79 16.97 -14.15
N LEU A 129 0.68 16.27 -14.42
CA LEU A 129 0.59 14.82 -14.44
C LEU A 129 0.56 14.39 -15.92
N VAL A 130 1.50 13.53 -16.32
CA VAL A 130 1.58 13.00 -17.68
C VAL A 130 1.06 11.58 -17.66
N MET A 131 0.04 11.28 -18.48
CA MET A 131 -0.45 9.93 -18.70
C MET A 131 0.49 9.22 -19.69
N LEU A 132 1.07 8.09 -19.28
CA LEU A 132 1.97 7.29 -20.10
C LEU A 132 1.25 6.07 -20.70
N TYR A 133 0.29 5.52 -19.96
CA TYR A 133 -0.52 4.38 -20.41
C TYR A 133 -1.90 4.45 -19.78
N ASP A 134 -2.92 4.09 -20.56
CA ASP A 134 -4.29 3.98 -20.11
C ASP A 134 -4.98 2.77 -20.73
N MET A 135 -5.28 1.77 -19.91
CA MET A 135 -5.88 0.52 -20.35
C MET A 135 -7.25 0.71 -21.03
N TYR A 136 -8.05 1.68 -20.58
CA TYR A 136 -9.40 1.86 -21.10
C TYR A 136 -9.39 2.32 -22.56
N GLU A 137 -8.43 3.18 -22.92
CA GLU A 137 -8.26 3.63 -24.31
C GLU A 137 -7.85 2.48 -25.24
N GLU A 138 -7.08 1.53 -24.71
CA GLU A 138 -6.59 0.35 -25.43
C GLU A 138 -7.61 -0.81 -25.46
N LYS A 139 -8.73 -0.72 -24.73
CA LYS A 139 -9.76 -1.78 -24.59
C LYS A 139 -9.19 -3.16 -24.19
N VAL A 140 -8.11 -3.18 -23.42
CA VAL A 140 -7.48 -4.43 -22.96
C VAL A 140 -8.17 -4.90 -21.68
N GLY A 141 -8.72 -6.11 -21.67
CA GLY A 141 -9.41 -6.65 -20.51
C GLY A 141 -8.47 -7.35 -19.54
N LEU A 142 -8.12 -6.70 -18.42
CA LEU A 142 -7.53 -7.36 -17.23
C LEU A 142 -8.62 -7.91 -16.28
N HIS A 143 -9.89 -7.57 -16.52
CA HIS A 143 -11.04 -7.84 -15.65
C HIS A 143 -11.24 -9.31 -15.24
N SER A 144 -10.75 -10.28 -16.02
CA SER A 144 -10.86 -11.71 -15.68
C SER A 144 -9.81 -12.19 -14.69
N LEU A 145 -8.79 -11.38 -14.39
CA LEU A 145 -7.64 -11.79 -13.60
C LEU A 145 -7.73 -11.42 -12.12
N HIS A 146 -8.72 -10.61 -11.73
CA HIS A 146 -8.92 -10.11 -10.36
C HIS A 146 -7.61 -9.62 -9.72
N PRO A 147 -7.10 -8.45 -10.16
CA PRO A 147 -5.89 -7.90 -9.60
C PRO A 147 -6.07 -7.58 -8.10
N GLU A 148 -5.06 -7.88 -7.30
CA GLU A 148 -5.10 -7.74 -5.85
C GLU A 148 -4.22 -6.57 -5.37
N ARG A 149 -2.93 -6.58 -5.70
CA ARG A 149 -1.95 -5.58 -5.23
C ARG A 149 -0.79 -5.42 -6.21
N PHE A 150 0.05 -4.43 -5.93
CA PHE A 150 1.33 -4.28 -6.60
C PHE A 150 2.48 -4.84 -5.75
N ILE A 151 3.51 -5.35 -6.44
CA ILE A 151 4.81 -5.72 -5.87
C ILE A 151 5.88 -5.03 -6.71
N ILE A 152 6.89 -4.48 -6.05
CA ILE A 152 8.08 -3.94 -6.72
C ILE A 152 9.17 -5.00 -6.67
N ILE A 153 9.71 -5.39 -7.83
CA ILE A 153 10.83 -6.34 -7.92
C ILE A 153 11.95 -5.66 -8.72
N ASN A 154 13.05 -5.34 -8.03
CA ASN A 154 14.23 -4.65 -8.59
C ASN A 154 13.83 -3.42 -9.41
N GLY A 155 13.07 -2.52 -8.78
CA GLY A 155 12.61 -1.29 -9.41
C GLY A 155 11.44 -1.41 -10.38
N LYS A 156 11.02 -2.62 -10.76
CA LYS A 156 9.90 -2.84 -11.70
C LYS A 156 8.61 -3.20 -10.98
N VAL A 157 7.48 -2.67 -11.45
CA VAL A 157 6.15 -2.94 -10.88
C VAL A 157 5.50 -4.18 -11.51
N TYR A 158 4.96 -5.02 -10.64
CA TYR A 158 4.18 -6.21 -10.97
C TYR A 158 2.83 -6.14 -10.27
N ILE A 159 1.77 -6.55 -10.93
CA ILE A 159 0.41 -6.71 -10.39
C ILE A 159 0.26 -8.17 -9.98
N THR A 160 -0.13 -8.43 -8.74
CA THR A 160 -0.58 -9.76 -8.35
C THR A 160 -2.01 -9.97 -8.80
N THR A 161 -2.30 -11.11 -9.40
CA THR A 161 -3.63 -11.47 -9.88
C THR A 161 -4.04 -12.80 -9.29
N LYS A 162 -5.33 -12.96 -8.99
CA LYS A 162 -5.86 -14.19 -8.43
C LYS A 162 -6.98 -14.76 -9.29
N THR A 163 -6.73 -15.92 -9.89
CA THR A 163 -7.73 -16.63 -10.67
C THR A 163 -8.33 -17.76 -9.83
N SER A 164 -9.64 -17.72 -9.58
CA SER A 164 -10.35 -18.85 -8.96
C SER A 164 -10.33 -20.04 -9.92
N LEU A 165 -9.90 -21.20 -9.43
CA LEU A 165 -9.94 -22.45 -10.20
C LEU A 165 -11.18 -23.27 -9.81
N ASP A 166 -11.51 -23.27 -8.51
CA ASP A 166 -12.72 -23.85 -7.92
C ASP A 166 -13.12 -23.09 -6.64
N LEU A 167 -14.05 -23.63 -5.84
CA LEU A 167 -14.53 -23.03 -4.59
C LEU A 167 -13.48 -22.96 -3.47
N THR A 168 -12.41 -23.74 -3.58
CA THR A 168 -11.40 -23.97 -2.54
C THR A 168 -9.98 -23.65 -2.99
N SER A 169 -9.75 -23.47 -4.29
CA SER A 169 -8.43 -23.26 -4.87
C SER A 169 -8.38 -22.08 -5.84
N SER A 170 -7.24 -21.40 -5.84
CA SER A 170 -6.96 -20.25 -6.70
C SER A 170 -5.50 -20.27 -7.15
N ARG A 171 -5.26 -19.85 -8.39
CA ARG A 171 -3.92 -19.57 -8.91
C ARG A 171 -3.57 -18.12 -8.65
N GLU A 172 -2.36 -17.85 -8.17
CA GLU A 172 -1.81 -16.51 -8.07
C GLU A 172 -0.74 -16.33 -9.16
N ASP A 173 -0.87 -15.27 -9.95
CA ASP A 173 0.10 -14.89 -10.99
C ASP A 173 0.60 -13.46 -10.76
N LEU A 174 1.68 -13.12 -11.45
CA LEU A 174 2.23 -11.78 -11.51
C LEU A 174 2.14 -11.28 -12.95
N VAL A 175 1.66 -10.06 -13.12
CA VAL A 175 1.53 -9.40 -14.42
C VAL A 175 2.38 -8.14 -14.41
N SER A 176 3.30 -8.02 -15.37
CA SER A 176 4.04 -6.78 -15.59
C SER A 176 3.61 -6.12 -16.89
N LEU A 177 3.68 -4.79 -16.94
CA LEU A 177 3.51 -4.02 -18.16
C LEU A 177 4.89 -3.67 -18.74
N GLU A 178 5.12 -4.01 -20.02
CA GLU A 178 6.31 -3.59 -20.78
C GLU A 178 5.85 -2.87 -22.06
N GLY A 179 6.07 -1.56 -22.10
CA GLY A 179 5.41 -0.70 -23.09
C GLY A 179 3.90 -0.83 -22.96
N ASN A 180 3.22 -1.28 -24.02
CA ASN A 180 1.78 -1.51 -24.03
C ASN A 180 1.41 -3.01 -23.97
N LYS A 181 2.33 -3.87 -23.53
CA LYS A 181 2.12 -5.33 -23.49
C LYS A 181 2.16 -5.88 -22.07
N PHE A 182 1.16 -6.70 -21.74
CA PHE A 182 1.15 -7.46 -20.51
C PHE A 182 1.96 -8.75 -20.64
N LEU A 183 2.85 -8.97 -19.68
CA LEU A 183 3.62 -10.20 -19.55
C LEU A 183 3.23 -10.91 -18.26
N PHE A 184 3.01 -12.22 -18.37
CA PHE A 184 2.53 -13.07 -17.28
C PHE A 184 3.68 -13.90 -16.72
N HIS A 185 3.77 -13.92 -15.40
CA HIS A 185 4.79 -14.65 -14.65
C HIS A 185 4.11 -15.51 -13.59
N SER A 186 4.62 -16.72 -13.39
CA SER A 186 4.04 -17.69 -12.45
C SER A 186 4.29 -17.27 -11.00
N GLY A 187 3.22 -17.07 -10.23
CA GLY A 187 3.34 -16.80 -8.79
C GLY A 187 3.89 -18.00 -8.00
N ASP A 188 3.64 -19.23 -8.45
CA ASP A 188 4.24 -20.43 -7.85
C ASP A 188 5.76 -20.46 -8.03
N SER A 189 6.27 -19.96 -9.15
CA SER A 189 7.71 -19.81 -9.36
C SER A 189 8.32 -18.82 -8.38
N LEU A 190 7.65 -17.68 -8.14
CA LEU A 190 8.09 -16.71 -7.13
C LEU A 190 8.04 -17.31 -5.72
N LYS A 191 6.96 -18.00 -5.33
CA LYS A 191 6.85 -18.67 -4.02
C LYS A 191 7.96 -19.69 -3.81
N LYS A 192 8.28 -20.48 -4.84
CA LYS A 192 9.39 -21.44 -4.81
C LYS A 192 10.71 -20.71 -4.58
N GLU A 193 10.95 -19.61 -5.29
CA GLU A 193 12.15 -18.81 -5.13
C GLU A 193 12.29 -18.21 -3.72
N LEU A 194 11.21 -17.63 -3.19
CA LEU A 194 11.14 -17.08 -1.82
C LEU A 194 11.45 -18.15 -0.76
N LYS A 195 10.99 -19.38 -0.98
CA LYS A 195 11.32 -20.53 -0.13
C LYS A 195 12.80 -20.92 -0.25
N GLU A 196 13.32 -21.07 -1.46
CA GLU A 196 14.65 -21.63 -1.71
C GLU A 196 15.78 -20.65 -1.40
N LYS A 197 15.61 -19.36 -1.74
CA LYS A 197 16.66 -18.34 -1.61
C LYS A 197 16.60 -17.55 -0.30
N TRP A 198 15.40 -17.32 0.23
CA TRP A 198 15.18 -16.51 1.43
C TRP A 198 14.66 -17.31 2.63
N ASN A 199 14.40 -18.61 2.48
CA ASN A 199 13.79 -19.46 3.51
C ASN A 199 12.46 -18.91 4.06
N ILE A 200 11.70 -18.19 3.23
CA ILE A 200 10.38 -17.67 3.62
C ILE A 200 9.35 -18.77 3.35
N GLN A 201 8.95 -19.45 4.42
CA GLN A 201 7.89 -20.46 4.37
C GLN A 201 6.51 -19.79 4.53
N HIS A 202 5.48 -20.40 3.95
CA HIS A 202 4.06 -20.04 4.17
C HIS A 202 3.65 -18.61 3.77
N ILE A 203 4.11 -18.13 2.61
CA ILE A 203 3.53 -16.92 2.01
C ILE A 203 2.11 -17.24 1.55
N ARG A 204 1.13 -16.66 2.25
CA ARG A 204 -0.27 -16.73 1.90
C ARG A 204 -0.93 -15.41 2.26
N PRO A 205 -1.30 -14.57 1.28
CA PRO A 205 -1.09 -14.59 -0.19
C PRO A 205 0.22 -13.91 -0.69
N ILE A 206 0.53 -13.99 -2.01
CA ILE A 206 1.77 -13.42 -2.60
C ILE A 206 1.88 -11.92 -2.35
N TRP A 207 0.75 -11.20 -2.36
CA TRP A 207 0.74 -9.76 -2.12
C TRP A 207 1.24 -9.34 -0.74
N CYS A 208 1.42 -10.27 0.20
CA CYS A 208 2.12 -9.97 1.45
C CYS A 208 3.57 -9.51 1.17
N VAL A 209 4.19 -9.93 0.08
CA VAL A 209 5.45 -9.36 -0.41
C VAL A 209 5.12 -8.06 -1.12
N PHE A 210 5.68 -6.95 -0.68
CA PHE A 210 5.46 -5.64 -1.31
C PHE A 210 6.70 -5.11 -2.01
N ARG A 211 7.90 -5.60 -1.64
CA ARG A 211 9.15 -5.27 -2.35
C ARG A 211 10.17 -6.40 -2.32
N ILE A 212 10.87 -6.60 -3.43
CA ILE A 212 12.10 -7.38 -3.54
C ILE A 212 13.14 -6.47 -4.17
N GLU A 213 14.26 -6.24 -3.48
CA GLU A 213 15.33 -5.35 -3.94
C GLU A 213 16.68 -6.02 -3.74
N GLY A 214 17.33 -6.40 -4.84
CA GLY A 214 18.56 -7.17 -4.81
C GLY A 214 18.39 -8.46 -4.00
N ASP A 215 19.12 -8.57 -2.89
CA ASP A 215 19.08 -9.72 -1.99
C ASP A 215 18.06 -9.57 -0.85
N ASP A 216 17.31 -8.47 -0.77
CA ASP A 216 16.37 -8.19 0.32
C ASP A 216 14.91 -8.38 -0.13
N VAL A 217 14.11 -9.07 0.69
CA VAL A 217 12.66 -9.22 0.54
C VAL A 217 11.96 -8.53 1.70
N TYR A 218 11.01 -7.67 1.38
CA TYR A 218 10.16 -6.97 2.34
C TYR A 218 8.74 -7.51 2.24
N TYR A 219 8.22 -8.02 3.35
CA TYR A 219 6.92 -8.67 3.36
C TYR A 219 6.21 -8.54 4.71
N LEU A 220 4.88 -8.66 4.65
CA LEU A 220 4.01 -8.77 5.80
C LEU A 220 4.00 -10.21 6.32
N LYS A 221 4.53 -10.40 7.53
CA LYS A 221 4.48 -11.67 8.28
C LYS A 221 3.25 -11.65 9.20
N GLY A 222 2.09 -11.91 8.64
CA GLY A 222 0.80 -11.74 9.31
C GLY A 222 0.27 -10.32 9.10
N TYR A 223 -0.42 -9.77 10.10
CA TYR A 223 -1.24 -8.55 9.91
C TYR A 223 -0.57 -7.23 10.33
N ARG A 224 0.48 -7.30 11.15
CA ARG A 224 1.12 -6.11 11.77
C ARG A 224 2.64 -6.15 11.73
N LEU A 225 3.21 -7.32 11.45
CA LEU A 225 4.66 -7.50 11.43
C LEU A 225 5.16 -7.36 10.00
N ILE A 226 6.00 -6.36 9.79
CA ILE A 226 6.74 -6.09 8.57
C ILE A 226 8.14 -6.65 8.77
N ALA A 227 8.55 -7.55 7.88
CA ALA A 227 9.84 -8.22 7.97
C ALA A 227 10.67 -7.93 6.72
N ARG A 228 11.97 -7.67 6.95
CA ARG A 228 13.00 -7.66 5.91
C ARG A 228 13.84 -8.93 6.05
N VAL A 229 13.96 -9.67 4.97
CA VAL A 229 14.69 -10.93 4.91
C VAL A 229 15.78 -10.81 3.87
N ARG A 230 17.01 -11.14 4.23
CA ARG A 230 18.13 -11.17 3.28
C ARG A 230 18.44 -12.58 2.85
N LYS A 231 18.70 -12.73 1.55
CA LYS A 231 19.07 -13.99 0.93
C LYS A 231 20.20 -14.67 1.69
N GLY A 232 20.01 -15.93 2.07
CA GLY A 232 20.97 -16.72 2.84
C GLY A 232 21.21 -16.29 4.30
N LYS A 233 20.68 -15.15 4.76
CA LYS A 233 20.82 -14.68 6.15
C LYS A 233 19.55 -14.83 6.98
N GLY A 234 18.38 -14.97 6.35
CA GLY A 234 17.09 -15.05 7.06
C GLY A 234 16.54 -13.67 7.40
N VAL A 235 15.68 -13.59 8.42
CA VAL A 235 15.09 -12.31 8.86
C VAL A 235 16.19 -11.45 9.48
N ILE A 236 16.38 -10.25 8.96
CA ILE A 236 17.40 -9.30 9.43
C ILE A 236 16.76 -8.27 10.36
N ASP A 237 15.66 -7.66 9.87
CA ASP A 237 14.96 -6.58 10.56
C ASP A 237 13.47 -6.88 10.63
N SER A 238 12.82 -6.45 11.72
CA SER A 238 11.39 -6.63 11.92
C SER A 238 10.76 -5.43 12.62
N LEU A 239 9.67 -4.92 12.05
CA LEU A 239 8.88 -3.82 12.59
C LEU A 239 7.46 -4.30 12.84
N VAL A 240 6.95 -4.16 14.06
CA VAL A 240 5.53 -4.38 14.35
C VAL A 240 4.86 -3.03 14.49
N GLU A 241 3.93 -2.72 13.59
CA GLU A 241 3.27 -1.44 13.53
C GLU A 241 1.79 -1.60 13.18
N GLY A 242 0.94 -0.70 13.71
CA GLY A 242 -0.46 -0.61 13.32
C GLY A 242 -1.48 -0.68 14.45
N SER A 243 -2.27 0.38 14.59
CA SER A 243 -3.52 0.39 15.36
C SER A 243 -4.54 -0.59 14.77
N GLY A 244 -4.53 -0.72 13.43
CA GLY A 244 -5.52 -1.46 12.65
C GLY A 244 -6.75 -0.65 12.26
N ILE A 245 -6.73 0.68 12.47
CA ILE A 245 -7.86 1.57 12.17
C ILE A 245 -8.20 1.63 10.68
N PHE A 246 -7.18 1.55 9.83
CA PHE A 246 -7.34 1.44 8.39
C PHE A 246 -7.26 -0.03 8.00
N SER A 247 -8.30 -0.80 8.32
CA SER A 247 -8.38 -2.20 7.90
C SER A 247 -9.05 -2.29 6.53
N GLU A 248 -8.50 -3.09 5.62
CA GLU A 248 -9.22 -3.43 4.39
C GLU A 248 -10.49 -4.20 4.71
N GLY A 249 -11.63 -3.65 4.27
CA GLY A 249 -12.96 -4.19 4.48
C GLY A 249 -13.20 -5.50 3.74
N MET A 250 -12.62 -6.60 4.23
CA MET A 250 -13.14 -7.94 4.00
C MET A 250 -13.86 -8.38 5.26
N ALA A 251 -15.15 -8.71 5.12
CA ALA A 251 -15.91 -9.44 6.14
C ALA A 251 -15.15 -10.74 6.45
N GLY A 252 -14.31 -10.72 7.49
CA GLY A 252 -13.32 -11.78 7.74
C GLY A 252 -12.09 -11.39 8.58
N GLY A 253 -11.83 -10.10 8.82
CA GLY A 253 -10.90 -9.67 9.88
C GLY A 253 -9.40 -9.74 9.54
N LEU A 254 -9.00 -9.26 8.36
CA LEU A 254 -7.58 -9.05 8.02
C LEU A 254 -7.21 -7.60 8.34
N PHE A 255 -6.29 -7.37 9.28
CA PHE A 255 -5.75 -6.02 9.54
C PHE A 255 -4.60 -5.78 8.55
N SER A 256 -4.64 -4.72 7.76
CA SER A 256 -3.52 -4.30 6.92
C SER A 256 -3.34 -2.79 7.07
N CYS A 257 -2.33 -2.38 7.82
CA CYS A 257 -1.90 -0.99 7.74
C CYS A 257 -1.21 -0.83 6.38
N PRO A 258 -1.59 0.15 5.56
CA PRO A 258 -0.86 0.42 4.33
C PRO A 258 0.61 0.68 4.62
N VAL A 259 1.45 -0.18 4.05
CA VAL A 259 2.90 -0.18 4.21
C VAL A 259 3.57 -0.24 2.86
N PHE A 260 4.69 0.46 2.73
CA PHE A 260 5.56 0.34 1.56
C PHE A 260 7.02 0.58 1.93
N ALA A 261 7.92 0.04 1.09
CA ALA A 261 9.36 0.26 1.18
C ALA A 261 9.87 1.10 0.01
N ASP A 262 10.70 2.09 0.31
CA ASP A 262 11.49 2.76 -0.74
C ASP A 262 12.78 1.98 -1.06
N LYS A 263 13.48 2.41 -2.10
CA LYS A 263 14.74 1.79 -2.55
C LYS A 263 15.88 1.82 -1.53
N LYS A 264 15.78 2.65 -0.49
CA LYS A 264 16.76 2.72 0.61
C LYS A 264 16.40 1.76 1.74
N GLY A 265 15.32 0.99 1.60
CA GLY A 265 14.81 0.09 2.62
C GLY A 265 14.04 0.81 3.74
N ARG A 266 13.70 2.10 3.57
CA ARG A 266 12.86 2.79 4.55
C ARG A 266 11.44 2.29 4.44
N ILE A 267 10.83 2.03 5.58
CA ILE A 267 9.45 1.56 5.70
C ILE A 267 8.56 2.73 6.07
N TYR A 268 7.52 2.93 5.28
CA TYR A 268 6.50 3.93 5.53
C TYR A 268 5.26 3.20 5.96
N VAL A 269 4.73 3.58 7.12
CA VAL A 269 3.49 3.03 7.65
C VAL A 269 2.49 4.16 7.77
N VAL A 270 1.31 3.96 7.19
CA VAL A 270 0.22 4.92 7.27
C VAL A 270 -0.86 4.32 8.15
N ASP A 271 -1.16 5.04 9.21
CA ASP A 271 -2.03 4.60 10.30
C ASP A 271 -2.64 5.84 10.98
N GLY A 272 -3.57 5.67 11.91
CA GLY A 272 -4.35 6.79 12.41
C GLY A 272 -4.98 6.53 13.76
N ASP A 273 -5.57 7.57 14.32
CA ASP A 273 -6.35 7.54 15.54
C ASP A 273 -7.66 8.30 15.32
N PHE A 274 -8.77 7.82 15.89
CA PHE A 274 -10.06 8.50 15.80
C PHE A 274 -10.85 8.44 17.10
N ASP A 275 -11.38 9.58 17.52
CA ASP A 275 -12.31 9.69 18.64
C ASP A 275 -13.76 9.75 18.12
N TRP A 276 -14.51 8.68 18.42
CA TRP A 276 -15.92 8.53 18.04
C TRP A 276 -16.87 9.50 18.75
N ASN A 277 -16.47 10.05 19.89
CA ASN A 277 -17.32 10.97 20.65
C ASN A 277 -17.24 12.37 20.06
N THR A 278 -16.04 12.81 19.70
CA THR A 278 -15.81 14.13 19.10
C THR A 278 -15.91 14.12 17.58
N LYS A 279 -15.92 12.94 16.96
CA LYS A 279 -15.83 12.74 15.50
C LYS A 279 -14.59 13.38 14.89
N THR A 280 -13.49 13.39 15.63
CA THR A 280 -12.21 13.95 15.19
C THR A 280 -11.15 12.87 15.18
N GLY A 281 -10.25 12.90 14.22
CA GLY A 281 -9.10 12.00 14.21
C GLY A 281 -7.86 12.63 13.61
N LYS A 282 -6.84 11.80 13.49
CA LYS A 282 -5.61 12.13 12.81
C LYS A 282 -5.16 10.94 11.98
N VAL A 283 -4.61 11.24 10.82
CA VAL A 283 -3.82 10.30 10.05
C VAL A 283 -2.36 10.62 10.28
N PHE A 284 -1.53 9.61 10.47
CA PHE A 284 -0.09 9.77 10.54
C PHE A 284 0.62 8.91 9.51
N ILE A 285 1.72 9.46 9.00
CA ILE A 285 2.69 8.75 8.16
C ILE A 285 3.97 8.64 8.97
N ARG A 286 4.32 7.42 9.38
CA ARG A 286 5.54 7.12 10.11
C ARG A 286 6.59 6.54 9.17
N ILE A 287 7.81 7.06 9.27
CA ILE A 287 8.94 6.64 8.45
C ILE A 287 9.96 5.96 9.35
N TYR A 288 10.29 4.72 9.02
CA TYR A 288 11.26 3.91 9.71
C TYR A 288 12.47 3.68 8.82
N GLU A 289 13.66 3.90 9.36
CA GLU A 289 14.92 3.56 8.70
C GLU A 289 15.48 2.26 9.28
N PRO A 290 16.04 1.37 8.44
CA PRO A 290 16.76 0.23 8.96
C PRO A 290 17.97 0.74 9.75
N GLU A 291 18.21 0.14 10.92
CA GLU A 291 19.42 0.40 11.68
C GLU A 291 20.63 -0.11 10.87
N LYS A 292 21.77 0.58 10.96
CA LYS A 292 22.97 0.12 10.27
C LYS A 292 23.42 -1.19 10.93
N GLU A 293 23.70 -2.20 10.10
CA GLU A 293 24.45 -3.38 10.56
C GLU A 293 25.84 -2.85 11.01
N ASP A 294 26.13 -2.94 12.32
CA ASP A 294 27.47 -2.69 12.87
C ASP A 294 28.47 -3.76 12.39
#